data_AF-A0A1M6BW35-F1
#
_entry.id   AF-A0A1M6BW35-F1
#
_cell.length_a   1.000
_cell.length_b   1.000
_cell.length_c   1.000
_cell.angle_alpha   90.00
_cell.angle_beta   90.00
_cell.angle_gamma   90.00
#
_symmetry.space_group_name_H-M   'P 1'
#
loop_
_entity.id
_entity.type
_entity.pdbx_description
1 polymer ?
#
loop_
_entity_poly.entity_id
_entity_poly.type
_entity_poly.pdbx_seq_one_letter_code
_entity_poly.pdbx_strand_id
1 'polypeptide(L)' 'MRDRFMSGMLTGGLIGATAGLFAYSRMSPRQRKRMMKRGNKMLKSAVSMMGMAQSMDMFK' A
#
# COMPACT_ATOMS: atom_id res chain seq x y z
N MET A 1 -5.67 21.34 6.97
CA MET A 1 -6.25 20.05 6.52
C MET A 1 -5.21 19.13 5.86
N ARG A 2 -4.30 19.65 5.01
CA ARG A 2 -3.20 18.86 4.41
C ARG A 2 -2.30 18.15 5.43
N ASP A 3 -1.95 18.78 6.55
CA ASP A 3 -1.04 18.17 7.55
C ASP A 3 -1.67 16.99 8.30
N ARG A 4 -2.97 17.05 8.60
CA ARG A 4 -3.71 15.94 9.23
C ARG A 4 -3.84 14.76 8.28
N PHE A 5 -4.05 15.04 6.98
CA PHE A 5 -4.09 14.00 5.95
C PHE A 5 -2.72 13.32 5.79
N MET A 6 -1.63 14.09 5.64
CA MET A 6 -0.28 13.52 5.56
C MET A 6 0.10 12.74 6.82
N SER A 7 -0.20 13.29 8.01
CA SER A 7 0.05 12.60 9.28
C SER A 7 -0.75 11.29 9.36
N GLY A 8 -2.03 11.29 9.00
CA GLY A 8 -2.85 10.08 8.95
C GLY A 8 -2.32 9.04 7.96
N MET A 9 -1.84 9.48 6.78
CA MET A 9 -1.21 8.61 5.79
C MET A 9 0.08 7.97 6.30
N LEU A 10 0.94 8.76 6.97
CA LEU A 10 2.19 8.29 7.55
C LEU A 10 1.95 7.31 8.69
N THR A 11 1.08 7.65 9.64
CA THR A 11 0.73 6.78 10.77
C THR A 11 0.05 5.50 10.29
N GLY A 12 -0.91 5.60 9.36
CA GLY A 12 -1.56 4.44 8.77
C GLY A 12 -0.60 3.55 7.98
N GLY A 13 0.34 4.14 7.24
CA GLY A 13 1.39 3.44 6.52
C GLY A 13 2.33 2.67 7.45
N LEU A 14 2.73 3.27 8.57
CA LEU A 14 3.55 2.62 9.60
C LEU A 14 2.83 1.42 10.23
N ILE A 15 1.59 1.61 10.68
CA ILE A 15 0.79 0.53 11.29
C ILE A 15 0.58 -0.61 10.29
N GLY A 16 0.22 -0.28 9.04
CA GLY A 16 0.02 -1.26 7.98
C GLY A 16 1.30 -2.03 7.63
N ALA A 17 2.45 -1.35 7.56
CA ALA A 17 3.74 -1.98 7.30
C ALA A 17 4.12 -2.94 8.44
N THR A 18 3.97 -2.53 9.69
CA THR A 18 4.29 -3.36 10.86
C THR A 18 3.39 -4.59 10.94
N ALA A 19 2.07 -4.43 10.79
CA ALA A 19 1.13 -5.55 10.78
C ALA A 19 1.39 -6.50 9.60
N GLY A 20 1.70 -5.96 8.42
CA GLY A 20 2.06 -6.73 7.23
C GLY A 20 3.34 -7.56 7.44
N LEU A 21 4.38 -6.98 8.04
CA LEU A 21 5.63 -7.66 8.35
C LEU A 21 5.43 -8.77 9.40
N PHE A 22 4.61 -8.51 10.42
CA PHE A 22 4.26 -9.52 11.42
C PHE A 22 3.48 -10.70 10.82
N ALA A 23 2.48 -10.41 9.99
CA ALA A 23 1.75 -11.46 9.27
C ALA A 23 2.69 -12.24 8.33
N TYR A 24 3.60 -11.54 7.65
CA TYR A 24 4.57 -12.11 6.72
C TYR A 24 5.61 -13.02 7.39
N SER A 25 5.98 -12.77 8.65
CA SER A 25 6.92 -13.62 9.39
C SER A 25 6.31 -14.96 9.81
N ARG A 26 4.97 -15.04 9.92
CA ARG A 26 4.25 -16.27 10.28
C ARG A 26 3.69 -17.05 9.09
N MET A 27 3.99 -16.64 7.85
CA MET A 27 3.54 -17.34 6.63
C MET A 27 4.52 -18.43 6.19
N SER A 28 3.98 -19.52 5.65
CA SER A 28 4.79 -20.54 4.97
C SER A 28 5.42 -19.98 3.68
N PRO A 29 6.54 -20.54 3.19
CA PRO A 29 7.21 -20.07 1.97
C PRO A 29 6.30 -20.02 0.73
N ARG A 30 5.37 -20.97 0.62
CA ARG A 30 4.38 -21.02 -0.47
C ARG A 30 3.37 -19.86 -0.38
N GLN A 31 2.88 -19.57 0.82
CA GLN A 31 1.98 -18.44 1.06
C GLN A 31 2.70 -17.12 0.83
N ARG A 32 3.95 -17.01 1.29
CA ARG A 32 4.84 -15.86 1.05
C ARG A 32 4.97 -15.54 -0.44
N LYS A 33 5.25 -16.55 -1.26
CA LYS A 33 5.34 -16.43 -2.73
C LYS A 33 4.02 -15.98 -3.36
N ARG A 34 2.88 -16.53 -2.90
CA ARG A 34 1.55 -16.11 -3.38
C ARG A 34 1.24 -14.66 -2.98
N MET A 35 1.56 -14.28 -1.74
CA MET A 35 1.37 -12.93 -1.22
C MET A 35 2.21 -11.93 -2.01
N MET A 36 3.49 -12.19 -2.27
CA MET A 36 4.32 -11.28 -3.08
C MET A 36 3.81 -11.14 -4.51
N LYS A 37 3.36 -12.22 -5.15
CA LYS A 37 2.76 -12.15 -6.50
C LYS A 37 1.48 -11.31 -6.52
N ARG A 38 0.59 -11.52 -5.55
CA ARG A 38 -0.67 -10.75 -5.44
C ARG A 38 -0.39 -9.30 -5.05
N GLY A 39 0.50 -9.07 -4.10
CA GLY A 39 0.94 -7.75 -3.66
C GLY A 39 1.54 -6.94 -4.80
N ASN A 40 2.43 -7.51 -5.61
CA ASN A 40 2.96 -6.83 -6.80
C ASN A 40 1.87 -6.46 -7.81
N LYS A 41 0.86 -7.31 -8.01
CA LYS A 41 -0.27 -6.98 -8.89
C LYS A 41 -1.08 -5.82 -8.31
N MET A 42 -1.38 -5.85 -7.01
CA MET A 42 -2.10 -4.77 -6.33
C MET A 42 -1.34 -3.45 -6.35
N LEU A 43 -0.03 -3.46 -6.09
CA LEU A 43 0.80 -2.26 -6.14
C LEU A 43 0.86 -1.67 -7.55
N LYS A 44 1.03 -2.51 -8.58
CA LYS A 44 0.97 -2.05 -9.98
C LYS A 44 -0.38 -1.42 -10.30
N SER A 45 -1.49 -2.06 -9.90
CA SER A 45 -2.83 -1.49 -10.06
C SER A 45 -2.99 -0.18 -9.29
N ALA A 46 -2.50 -0.09 -8.05
CA ALA A 46 -2.56 1.13 -7.24
C ALA A 46 -1.74 2.26 -7.86
N VAL A 47 -0.54 1.98 -8.38
CA VAL A 47 0.29 2.95 -9.10
C VAL A 47 -0.40 3.42 -10.38
N SER A 48 -1.00 2.51 -11.16
CA SER A 48 -1.79 2.88 -12.33
C SER A 48 -2.99 3.75 -11.95
N MET A 49 -3.71 3.43 -10.87
CA MET A 49 -4.83 4.23 -10.38
C MET A 49 -4.39 5.58 -9.83
N MET A 50 -3.25 5.66 -9.13
CA MET A 50 -2.68 6.91 -8.66
C MET A 50 -2.23 7.77 -9.83
N GLY A 51 -1.56 7.19 -10.84
CA GLY A 51 -1.19 7.91 -12.06
C GLY A 51 -2.42 8.40 -12.82
N MET A 52 -3.49 7.60 -12.88
CA MET A 52 -4.77 8.01 -13.45
C MET A 52 -5.43 9.12 -12.63
N ALA A 53 -5.52 9.00 -11.30
CA ALA A 53 -6.08 10.02 -10.41
C ALA A 53 -5.25 11.30 -10.37
N GLN A 54 -3.94 11.21 -10.60
CA GLN A 54 -3.04 12.35 -10.73
C GLN A 54 -3.17 13.01 -12.11
N SER A 55 -3.51 12.25 -13.16
CA SER A 55 -3.83 12.77 -14.50
C SER A 55 -5.26 13.33 -14.62
N MET A 56 -6.18 12.85 -13.77
CA MET A 56 -7.55 13.36 -13.63
C MET A 56 -7.61 14.35 -12.46
N ASP A 57 -6.99 15.53 -12.61
CA ASP A 57 -7.25 16.75 -11.83
C ASP A 57 -7.87 16.56 -10.42
N MET A 58 -7.10 16.00 -9.48
CA MET A 58 -7.42 16.06 -8.04
C MET A 58 -6.51 17.05 -7.29
N PHE A 59 -5.95 18.04 -8.01
CA PHE A 59 -5.13 19.14 -7.48
C PHE A 59 -5.43 20.48 -8.17
N LYS A 60 -6.71 20.80 -8.36
CA LYS A 60 -7.18 22.19 -8.52
C LYS A 60 -7.87 22.63 -7.24
#